data_AF-Q0IYD0-F1
#
_entry.id   AF-Q0IYD0-F1
#
_cell.length_a   1.000
_cell.length_b   1.000
_cell.length_c   1.000
_cell.angle_alpha   90.00
_cell.angle_beta   90.00
_cell.angle_gamma   90.00
#
_symmetry.space_group_name_H-M   'P 1'
#
loop_
_entity.id
_entity.type
_entity.pdbx_description
1 polymer ?
#
loop_
_entity_poly.entity_id
_entity_poly.type
_entity_poly.pdbx_seq_one_letter_code
_entity_poly.pdbx_strand_id
1 'polypeptide(L)'
;MASPFFKVIPVRPVLRDQCEITMRLYLHQVVTGPNHNQETMVPSSHPASFGMIVINDWPIYDGPDFNTSTIVAHARGMHVQVDQVNNTWYTSMNIEFVDARFNGSKLQVMGTTPETGEWAIVGGTGQLAMAYGTIQHNIVKNNPGIETTRQLDIHAFYSTPQTQALPISFAINPTLTSVPFLAMPK
;
A
#
# COMPACT_ATOMS: atom_id res chain seq x y z
N MET A 1 33.74 -4.67 -22.07
CA MET A 1 33.32 -3.96 -20.84
C MET A 1 31.87 -4.31 -20.58
N ALA A 2 31.53 -4.76 -19.36
CA ALA A 2 30.15 -5.07 -18.98
C ALA A 2 29.34 -3.77 -18.84
N SER A 3 28.09 -3.77 -19.30
CA SER A 3 27.19 -2.64 -19.04
C SER A 3 26.95 -2.50 -17.54
N PRO A 4 26.92 -1.27 -16.99
CA PRO A 4 26.56 -1.06 -15.60
C PRO A 4 25.10 -1.50 -15.36
N PHE A 5 24.84 -2.13 -14.22
CA PHE A 5 23.49 -2.56 -13.78
C PHE A 5 22.60 -1.40 -13.32
N PHE A 6 23.08 -0.16 -13.43
CA PHE A 6 22.39 1.04 -12.99
C PHE A 6 22.51 2.17 -14.02
N LYS A 7 21.51 3.05 -14.03
CA LYS A 7 21.49 4.29 -14.80
C LYS A 7 20.95 5.39 -13.92
N VAL A 8 21.73 6.46 -13.73
CA VAL A 8 21.28 7.67 -13.03
C VAL A 8 20.84 8.68 -14.09
N ILE A 9 19.59 9.13 -14.02
CA ILE A 9 19.05 10.15 -14.91
C ILE A 9 18.63 11.34 -14.05
N PRO A 10 19.16 12.56 -14.30
CA PRO A 10 18.70 13.76 -13.62
C PRO A 10 17.20 13.99 -13.88
N VAL A 11 16.42 14.08 -12.81
CA VAL A 11 14.99 14.39 -12.91
C VAL A 11 14.85 15.89 -13.18
N ARG A 12 14.13 16.24 -14.24
CA ARG A 12 13.59 17.60 -14.41
C ARG A 12 12.26 17.66 -13.67
N PRO A 13 11.89 18.78 -13.01
CA PRO A 13 10.58 18.91 -12.40
C PRO A 13 9.53 18.87 -13.51
N VAL A 14 8.96 17.69 -13.74
CA VAL A 14 7.75 17.51 -14.53
C VAL A 14 6.63 17.50 -13.51
N LEU A 15 5.73 18.48 -13.59
CA LEU A 15 4.46 18.41 -12.89
C LEU A 15 3.78 17.12 -13.34
N ARG A 16 3.68 16.14 -12.44
CA ARG A 16 2.98 14.90 -12.76
C ARG A 16 1.50 15.23 -12.81
N ASP A 17 0.82 14.77 -13.86
CA ASP A 17 -0.63 14.70 -13.83
C ASP A 17 -1.02 13.76 -12.68
N GLN A 18 -1.64 14.34 -11.66
CA GLN A 18 -2.13 13.61 -10.50
C GLN A 18 -3.65 13.45 -10.62
N CYS A 19 -4.13 12.28 -10.23
CA CYS A 19 -5.54 12.06 -9.98
C CYS A 19 -5.79 12.04 -8.48
N GLU A 20 -6.91 12.62 -8.09
CA GLU A 20 -7.47 12.53 -6.75
C GLU A 20 -8.54 11.43 -6.73
N ILE A 21 -8.61 10.68 -5.63
CA ILE A 21 -9.63 9.67 -5.40
C ILE A 21 -10.16 9.74 -3.97
N THR A 22 -11.48 9.67 -3.86
CA THR A 22 -12.20 9.55 -2.60
C THR A 22 -13.09 8.32 -2.64
N MET A 23 -13.03 7.49 -1.60
CA MET A 23 -13.83 6.26 -1.49
C MET A 23 -14.36 6.11 -0.07
N ARG A 24 -15.58 5.58 0.06
CA ARG A 24 -16.12 5.09 1.32
C ARG A 24 -16.33 3.59 1.21
N LEU A 25 -15.60 2.82 2.01
CA LEU A 25 -15.60 1.36 1.99
C LEU A 25 -15.76 0.79 3.41
N TYR A 26 -15.96 -0.52 3.52
CA TYR A 26 -16.21 -1.18 4.80
C TYR A 26 -15.33 -2.41 4.98
N LEU A 27 -14.38 -2.34 5.90
CA LEU A 27 -13.47 -3.43 6.23
C LEU A 27 -14.11 -4.32 7.30
N HIS A 28 -14.15 -5.63 7.05
CA HIS A 28 -14.75 -6.60 7.96
C HIS A 28 -13.70 -7.54 8.55
N GLN A 29 -13.47 -7.42 9.85
CA GLN A 29 -12.55 -8.22 10.64
C GLN A 29 -13.32 -9.27 11.43
N VAL A 30 -12.90 -10.54 11.35
CA VAL A 30 -13.46 -11.66 12.11
C VAL A 30 -12.31 -12.35 12.84
N VAL A 31 -12.31 -12.22 14.17
CA VAL A 31 -11.23 -12.62 15.06
C VAL A 31 -11.31 -14.10 15.42
N THR A 32 -12.52 -14.62 15.65
CA THR A 32 -12.76 -15.99 16.11
C THR A 32 -13.91 -16.66 15.34
N GLY A 33 -14.00 -17.98 15.45
CA GLY A 33 -15.05 -18.77 14.81
C GLY A 33 -14.64 -19.39 13.47
N PRO A 34 -15.56 -20.12 12.80
CA PRO A 34 -15.24 -20.88 11.58
C PRO A 34 -14.87 -20.00 10.38
N ASN A 35 -15.24 -18.71 10.41
CA ASN A 35 -15.00 -17.75 9.34
C ASN A 35 -13.96 -16.68 9.73
N HIS A 36 -13.11 -16.96 10.72
CA HIS A 36 -12.03 -16.03 11.09
C HIS A 36 -11.16 -15.74 9.86
N ASN A 37 -10.71 -14.49 9.76
CA ASN A 37 -9.99 -13.98 8.60
C ASN A 37 -8.66 -13.33 8.98
N GLN A 38 -8.13 -13.79 10.11
CA GLN A 38 -6.83 -13.42 10.65
C GLN A 38 -6.35 -14.53 11.57
N GLU A 39 -5.04 -14.66 11.73
CA GLU A 39 -4.45 -15.72 12.53
C GLU A 39 -3.26 -15.21 13.35
N THR A 40 -3.20 -15.61 14.61
CA THR A 40 -2.09 -15.24 15.50
C THR A 40 -0.87 -16.08 15.16
N MET A 41 0.20 -15.43 14.67
CA MET A 41 1.44 -16.12 14.32
C MET A 41 2.42 -16.14 15.49
N VAL A 42 2.47 -15.04 16.25
CA VAL A 42 3.33 -14.91 17.42
C VAL A 42 2.45 -14.50 18.59
N PRO A 43 2.07 -15.43 19.49
CA PRO A 43 1.37 -15.07 20.71
C PRO A 43 2.32 -14.37 21.68
N SER A 44 1.77 -13.56 22.59
CA SER A 44 2.55 -12.91 23.65
C SER A 44 1.84 -13.02 24.99
N SER A 45 2.63 -13.20 26.06
CA SER A 45 2.17 -13.19 27.46
C SER A 45 2.59 -11.92 28.21
N HIS A 46 3.20 -10.95 27.53
CA HIS A 46 3.55 -9.66 28.12
C HIS A 46 2.27 -8.85 28.44
N PRO A 47 2.34 -7.88 29.37
CA PRO A 47 1.25 -6.92 29.57
C PRO A 47 0.79 -6.29 28.23
N ALA A 48 -0.53 -6.05 28.11
CA ALA A 48 -1.18 -5.59 26.88
C ALA A 48 -0.92 -6.45 25.63
N SER A 49 -0.46 -7.69 25.80
CA SER A 49 -0.03 -8.58 24.72
C SER A 49 1.09 -7.98 23.85
N PHE A 50 1.92 -7.09 24.42
CA PHE A 50 3.03 -6.45 23.71
C PHE A 50 3.88 -7.46 22.91
N GLY A 51 4.10 -7.18 21.63
CA GLY A 51 4.84 -8.06 20.72
C GLY A 51 4.03 -9.19 20.06
N MET A 52 2.72 -9.30 20.35
CA MET A 52 1.84 -10.22 19.63
C MET A 52 1.75 -9.81 18.15
N ILE A 53 1.90 -10.77 17.23
CA ILE A 53 1.81 -10.55 15.78
C ILE A 53 0.67 -11.38 15.20
N VAL A 54 -0.19 -10.73 14.44
CA VAL A 54 -1.34 -11.33 13.76
C VAL A 54 -1.25 -11.03 12.27
N ILE A 55 -1.48 -12.04 11.44
CA ILE A 55 -1.59 -11.90 9.98
C ILE A 55 -3.06 -11.80 9.62
N ASN A 56 -3.43 -10.90 8.71
CA ASN A 56 -4.81 -10.65 8.33
C ASN A 56 -5.05 -10.74 6.81
N ASP A 57 -6.23 -11.22 6.45
CA ASP A 57 -6.88 -11.08 5.14
C ASP A 57 -8.31 -10.57 5.35
N TRP A 58 -8.45 -9.25 5.55
CA TRP A 58 -9.74 -8.65 5.85
C TRP A 58 -10.46 -8.22 4.57
N PRO A 59 -11.62 -8.81 4.21
CA PRO A 59 -12.40 -8.35 3.07
C PRO A 59 -12.92 -6.93 3.28
N ILE A 60 -12.95 -6.17 2.19
CA ILE A 60 -13.44 -4.80 2.12
C ILE A 60 -14.60 -4.75 1.14
N TYR A 61 -15.72 -4.22 1.62
CA TYR A 61 -16.99 -4.16 0.90
C TYR A 61 -17.32 -2.72 0.45
N ASP A 62 -18.13 -2.61 -0.59
CA ASP A 62 -18.70 -1.36 -1.10
C ASP A 62 -19.90 -0.85 -0.29
N GLY A 63 -20.37 -1.63 0.70
CA GLY A 63 -21.49 -1.28 1.56
C GLY A 63 -21.34 -1.82 3.00
N PRO A 64 -22.12 -1.27 3.96
CA PRO A 64 -21.99 -1.56 5.39
C PRO A 64 -22.54 -2.92 5.83
N ASP A 65 -23.33 -3.59 4.98
CA ASP A 65 -23.86 -4.93 5.22
C ASP A 65 -23.17 -5.94 4.31
N PHE A 66 -22.22 -6.70 4.87
CA PHE A 66 -21.43 -7.67 4.13
C PHE A 66 -22.27 -8.80 3.52
N ASN A 67 -23.52 -9.02 3.95
CA ASN A 67 -24.40 -10.05 3.38
C ASN A 67 -24.99 -9.64 2.03
N THR A 68 -25.06 -8.33 1.77
CA THR A 68 -25.70 -7.75 0.58
C THR A 68 -24.73 -6.93 -0.28
N SER A 69 -23.54 -6.62 0.26
CA SER A 69 -22.51 -5.82 -0.40
C SER A 69 -21.51 -6.69 -1.14
N THR A 70 -20.80 -6.08 -2.10
CA THR A 70 -19.79 -6.76 -2.91
C THR A 70 -18.40 -6.54 -2.33
N ILE A 71 -17.58 -7.58 -2.32
CA ILE A 71 -16.15 -7.44 -2.00
C ILE A 71 -15.46 -6.70 -3.14
N VAL A 72 -14.83 -5.56 -2.83
CA VAL A 72 -14.10 -4.73 -3.79
C VAL A 72 -12.60 -4.71 -3.53
N ALA A 73 -12.15 -5.08 -2.33
CA ALA A 73 -10.75 -5.21 -2.01
C ALA A 73 -10.49 -6.17 -0.83
N HIS A 74 -9.22 -6.49 -0.59
CA HIS A 74 -8.75 -7.20 0.59
C HIS A 74 -7.65 -6.41 1.28
N ALA A 75 -7.77 -6.19 2.59
CA ALA A 75 -6.71 -5.67 3.44
C ALA A 75 -5.83 -6.82 3.95
N ARG A 76 -4.69 -7.02 3.29
CA ARG A 76 -3.76 -8.12 3.56
C ARG A 76 -2.45 -7.61 4.13
N GLY A 77 -2.04 -8.16 5.27
CA GLY A 77 -0.82 -7.75 5.94
C GLY A 77 -0.73 -8.29 7.36
N MET A 78 -0.21 -7.45 8.25
CA MET A 78 -0.07 -7.79 9.66
C MET A 78 -0.46 -6.62 10.56
N HIS A 79 -0.84 -6.97 11.78
CA HIS A 79 -0.95 -6.03 12.89
C HIS A 79 -0.27 -6.57 14.13
N VAL A 80 0.28 -5.65 14.94
CA VAL A 80 1.16 -5.96 16.07
C VAL A 80 0.77 -5.14 17.28
N GLN A 81 0.77 -5.74 18.47
CA GLN A 81 0.66 -5.00 19.73
C GLN A 81 1.96 -4.27 20.02
N VAL A 82 1.93 -2.93 20.02
CA VAL A 82 3.14 -2.09 20.08
C VAL A 82 3.24 -1.22 21.33
N ASP A 83 2.27 -1.27 22.23
CA ASP A 83 2.29 -0.54 23.50
C ASP A 83 2.44 -1.52 24.67
N GLN A 84 3.31 -1.19 25.63
CA GLN A 84 3.62 -2.03 26.79
C GLN A 84 2.57 -1.93 27.90
N VAL A 85 1.67 -0.94 27.84
CA VAL A 85 0.70 -0.63 28.88
C VAL A 85 -0.72 -0.68 28.34
N ASN A 86 -0.98 -0.09 27.18
CA ASN A 86 -2.32 0.00 26.60
C ASN A 86 -2.51 -0.97 25.42
N ASN A 87 -3.77 -1.28 25.11
CA ASN A 87 -4.13 -2.05 23.92
C ASN A 87 -3.98 -1.18 22.66
N THR A 88 -2.79 -1.16 22.07
CA THR A 88 -2.47 -0.36 20.89
C THR A 88 -1.90 -1.23 19.78
N TRP A 89 -2.71 -1.41 18.75
CA TRP A 89 -2.31 -2.09 17.53
C TRP A 89 -1.61 -1.15 16.55
N TYR A 90 -0.52 -1.59 15.95
CA TYR A 90 0.07 -1.03 14.73
C TYR A 90 -0.23 -1.96 13.56
N THR A 91 -0.66 -1.41 12.43
CA THR A 91 -1.02 -2.16 11.23
C THR A 91 -0.10 -1.77 10.08
N SER A 92 0.32 -2.77 9.29
CA SER A 92 0.98 -2.59 8.00
C SER A 92 0.38 -3.57 7.00
N MET A 93 -0.26 -3.05 5.97
CA MET A 93 -1.05 -3.86 5.04
C MET A 93 -1.15 -3.26 3.64
N ASN A 94 -1.47 -4.09 2.67
CA ASN A 94 -1.92 -3.68 1.35
C ASN A 94 -3.45 -3.77 1.30
N ILE A 95 -4.10 -2.72 0.81
CA ILE A 95 -5.47 -2.81 0.28
C ILE A 95 -5.36 -3.22 -1.17
N GLU A 96 -5.69 -4.49 -1.46
CA GLU A 96 -5.61 -5.11 -2.77
C GLU A 96 -6.98 -5.10 -3.45
N PHE A 97 -7.13 -4.28 -4.48
CA PHE A 97 -8.40 -4.13 -5.18
C PHE A 97 -8.68 -5.31 -6.09
N VAL A 98 -9.92 -5.77 -6.07
CA VAL A 98 -10.47 -6.84 -6.93
C VAL A 98 -11.69 -6.39 -7.73
N ASP A 99 -12.04 -5.10 -7.63
CA ASP A 99 -13.10 -4.48 -8.41
C ASP A 99 -12.69 -4.27 -9.87
N ALA A 100 -13.65 -3.98 -10.75
CA ALA A 100 -13.39 -3.83 -12.18
C ALA A 100 -12.43 -2.69 -12.54
N ARG A 101 -12.42 -1.58 -11.79
CA ARG A 101 -11.60 -0.40 -12.11
C ARG A 101 -10.17 -0.59 -11.66
N PHE A 102 -9.95 -1.01 -10.41
CA PHE A 102 -8.62 -1.07 -9.83
C PHE A 102 -8.06 -2.49 -9.67
N ASN A 103 -8.66 -3.50 -10.31
CA ASN A 103 -8.25 -4.90 -10.20
C ASN A 103 -6.72 -5.08 -10.22
N GLY A 104 -6.17 -5.67 -9.16
CA GLY A 104 -4.74 -5.94 -8.99
C GLY A 104 -3.89 -4.75 -8.53
N SER A 105 -4.44 -3.53 -8.54
CA SER A 105 -3.80 -2.34 -7.97
C SER A 105 -3.87 -2.40 -6.44
N LYS A 106 -2.92 -1.71 -5.78
CA LYS A 106 -2.83 -1.71 -4.32
C LYS A 106 -2.60 -0.33 -3.77
N LEU A 107 -3.20 -0.03 -2.62
CA LEU A 107 -2.74 1.01 -1.70
C LEU A 107 -1.92 0.37 -0.59
N GLN A 108 -0.77 0.95 -0.28
CA GLN A 108 0.09 0.51 0.81
C GLN A 108 -0.19 1.39 2.03
N VAL A 109 -0.61 0.76 3.12
CA VAL A 109 -1.23 1.42 4.27
C VAL A 109 -0.49 1.06 5.55
N MET A 110 -0.24 2.04 6.42
CA MET A 110 0.30 1.80 7.75
C MET A 110 -0.16 2.83 8.79
N GLY A 111 -0.17 2.44 10.06
CA GLY A 111 -0.45 3.33 11.18
C GLY A 111 -0.92 2.59 12.43
N THR A 112 -1.12 3.33 13.52
CA THR A 112 -1.80 2.78 14.71
C THR A 112 -3.28 2.58 14.41
N THR A 113 -3.93 1.63 15.08
CA THR A 113 -5.32 1.23 14.83
C THR A 113 -6.18 1.37 16.09
N PRO A 114 -6.52 2.61 16.49
CA PRO A 114 -7.51 2.86 17.54
C PRO A 114 -8.93 2.52 17.07
N GLU A 115 -9.95 2.72 17.91
CA GLU A 115 -11.36 2.58 17.49
C GLU A 115 -11.72 3.55 16.36
N THR A 116 -11.32 4.82 16.51
CA THR A 116 -11.43 5.87 15.50
C THR A 116 -10.06 6.50 15.31
N GLY A 117 -9.60 6.59 14.07
CA GLY A 117 -8.26 7.08 13.76
C GLY A 117 -8.02 7.31 12.28
N GLU A 118 -6.75 7.46 11.94
CA GLU A 118 -6.28 7.71 10.59
C GLU A 118 -5.10 6.78 10.28
N TRP A 119 -5.13 6.15 9.11
CA TRP A 119 -3.98 5.47 8.52
C TRP A 119 -3.37 6.30 7.39
N ALA A 120 -2.05 6.22 7.24
CA ALA A 120 -1.35 6.83 6.12
C ALA A 120 -1.34 5.88 4.92
N ILE A 121 -1.61 6.43 3.73
CA ILE A 121 -1.29 5.81 2.46
C ILE A 121 0.12 6.25 2.10
N VAL A 122 1.06 5.32 2.16
CA VAL A 122 2.49 5.61 1.95
C VAL A 122 2.97 5.25 0.55
N GLY A 123 2.11 4.62 -0.25
CA GLY A 123 2.44 4.16 -1.58
C GLY A 123 1.26 3.50 -2.27
N GLY A 124 1.49 3.13 -3.53
CA GLY A 124 0.56 2.32 -4.29
C GLY A 124 1.19 1.74 -5.54
N THR A 125 0.50 0.77 -6.13
CA THR A 125 0.96 0.01 -7.31
C THR A 125 -0.15 -0.13 -8.34
N GLY A 126 0.21 -0.56 -9.56
CA GLY A 126 -0.74 -0.70 -10.65
C GLY A 126 -1.24 0.67 -11.12
N GLN A 127 -2.55 0.82 -11.25
CA GLN A 127 -3.16 2.11 -11.61
C GLN A 127 -3.01 3.17 -10.51
N LEU A 128 -2.75 2.74 -9.27
CA LEU A 128 -2.54 3.60 -8.10
C LEU A 128 -1.05 3.83 -7.83
N ALA A 129 -0.21 3.76 -8.87
CA ALA A 129 1.23 3.95 -8.72
C ALA A 129 1.55 5.31 -8.07
N MET A 130 2.45 5.29 -7.10
CA MET A 130 2.91 6.48 -6.38
C MET A 130 1.79 7.17 -5.58
N ALA A 131 0.81 6.40 -5.13
CA ALA A 131 -0.28 6.93 -4.31
C ALA A 131 0.22 7.45 -2.96
N TYR A 132 -0.40 8.51 -2.45
CA TYR A 132 -0.25 9.01 -1.08
C TYR A 132 -1.55 9.67 -0.61
N GLY A 133 -1.73 9.76 0.71
CA GLY A 133 -2.97 10.30 1.29
C GLY A 133 -3.29 9.66 2.64
N THR A 134 -4.56 9.67 3.02
CA THR A 134 -5.02 9.18 4.31
C THR A 134 -6.27 8.32 4.19
N ILE A 135 -6.49 7.49 5.22
CA ILE A 135 -7.70 6.71 5.41
C ILE A 135 -8.21 7.00 6.81
N GLN A 136 -9.30 7.76 6.91
CA GLN A 136 -10.00 7.88 8.18
C GLN A 136 -10.80 6.61 8.41
N HIS A 137 -10.65 6.01 9.59
CA HIS A 137 -11.36 4.79 9.94
C HIS A 137 -12.09 4.93 11.25
N ASN A 138 -13.28 4.34 11.33
CA ASN A 138 -14.05 4.25 12.57
C ASN A 138 -14.85 2.94 12.62
N ILE A 139 -15.02 2.38 13.81
CA ILE A 139 -15.86 1.20 14.00
C ILE A 139 -17.33 1.59 13.81
N VAL A 140 -18.05 0.84 12.97
CA VAL A 140 -19.50 1.01 12.72
C VAL A 140 -20.33 -0.18 13.20
N LYS A 141 -19.71 -1.35 13.36
CA LYS A 141 -20.31 -2.52 14.02
C LYS A 141 -19.23 -3.20 14.85
N ASN A 142 -19.54 -3.56 16.10
CA ASN A 142 -18.60 -4.20 17.01
C ASN A 142 -19.27 -5.34 17.76
N ASN A 143 -18.70 -6.54 17.66
CA ASN A 143 -18.97 -7.66 18.54
C ASN A 143 -17.62 -8.07 19.18
N PRO A 144 -17.32 -7.55 20.39
CA PRO A 144 -15.99 -7.66 20.98
C PRO A 144 -15.45 -9.10 21.01
N GLY A 145 -14.25 -9.29 20.49
CA GLY A 145 -13.56 -10.59 20.44
C GLY A 145 -14.08 -11.56 19.35
N ILE A 146 -15.11 -11.18 18.60
CA ILE A 146 -15.69 -12.00 17.53
C ILE A 146 -15.49 -11.31 16.19
N GLU A 147 -16.08 -10.14 15.99
CA GLU A 147 -16.04 -9.44 14.71
C GLU A 147 -16.14 -7.92 14.88
N THR A 148 -15.61 -7.19 13.91
CA THR A 148 -15.66 -5.74 13.87
C THR A 148 -15.75 -5.29 12.42
N THR A 149 -16.63 -4.32 12.14
CA THR A 149 -16.68 -3.65 10.84
C THR A 149 -16.24 -2.21 11.01
N ARG A 150 -15.26 -1.80 10.21
CA ARG A 150 -14.74 -0.43 10.15
C ARG A 150 -15.16 0.23 8.86
N GLN A 151 -15.75 1.42 8.94
CA GLN A 151 -15.87 2.30 7.78
C GLN A 151 -14.49 2.88 7.49
N LEU A 152 -14.13 2.94 6.22
CA LEU A 152 -12.91 3.53 5.69
C LEU A 152 -13.29 4.67 4.76
N ASP A 153 -12.95 5.90 5.12
CA ASP A 153 -13.02 7.07 4.27
C ASP A 153 -11.62 7.35 3.71
N ILE A 154 -11.39 6.89 2.49
CA ILE A 154 -10.11 6.96 1.78
C ILE A 154 -10.05 8.26 1.00
N HIS A 155 -8.96 9.02 1.15
CA HIS A 155 -8.64 10.18 0.34
C HIS A 155 -7.18 10.09 -0.12
N ALA A 156 -6.96 10.02 -1.43
CA ALA A 156 -5.62 9.80 -1.98
C ALA A 156 -5.36 10.54 -3.30
N PHE A 157 -4.09 10.78 -3.55
CA PHE A 157 -3.56 11.28 -4.83
C PHE A 157 -2.65 10.22 -5.42
N TYR A 158 -2.69 10.01 -6.74
CA TYR A 158 -1.82 9.05 -7.44
C TYR A 158 -1.42 9.58 -8.81
N SER A 159 -0.31 9.06 -9.35
CA SER A 159 0.14 9.45 -10.68
C SER A 159 -0.68 8.70 -11.74
N THR A 160 -1.15 9.40 -12.78
CA THR A 160 -1.68 8.69 -13.95
C THR A 160 -0.54 7.89 -14.61
N PRO A 161 -0.83 6.68 -15.13
CA PRO A 161 0.14 6.01 -15.99
C PRO A 161 0.46 6.94 -17.16
N GLN A 162 1.72 7.34 -17.31
CA GLN A 162 2.13 7.99 -18.56
C GLN A 162 1.85 7.01 -19.69
N THR A 163 0.88 7.33 -20.55
CA THR A 163 0.82 6.76 -21.90
C THR A 163 2.20 6.97 -22.49
N GLN A 164 2.94 5.89 -22.76
CA GLN A 164 4.33 5.95 -23.20
C GLN A 164 4.47 6.92 -24.40
N ALA A 165 4.92 8.15 -24.14
CA ALA A 165 5.32 9.07 -25.18
C ALA A 165 6.84 8.95 -25.35
N LEU A 166 7.23 7.98 -26.19
CA LEU A 166 8.19 8.05 -27.30
C LEU A 166 8.96 6.73 -27.46
N PRO A 167 9.05 6.17 -28.68
CA PRO A 167 9.98 5.08 -28.96
C PRO A 167 11.39 5.62 -28.82
N ILE A 168 12.16 5.10 -27.86
CA ILE A 168 13.59 5.36 -27.78
C ILE A 168 14.24 4.67 -28.98
N SER A 169 14.41 5.42 -30.07
CA SER A 169 15.20 4.99 -31.22
C SER A 169 16.66 4.82 -30.79
N PHE A 170 17.16 3.59 -30.79
CA PHE A 170 18.58 3.29 -30.66
C PHE A 170 19.29 3.59 -31.99
N ALA A 171 19.69 4.83 -32.21
CA ALA A 171 20.64 5.15 -33.28
C ALA A 171 22.06 4.98 -32.74
N ILE A 172 22.70 3.86 -33.08
CA ILE A 172 24.14 3.64 -32.88
C ILE A 172 24.84 4.48 -33.95
N ASN A 173 25.59 5.50 -33.55
CA ASN A 173 26.40 6.31 -34.47
C ASN A 173 27.84 5.76 -34.49
N PRO A 174 28.32 5.08 -35.55
CA PRO A 174 29.59 4.38 -35.51
C PRO A 174 30.70 5.18 -36.20
N THR A 175 31.10 6.34 -35.67
CA THR A 175 32.32 7.03 -36.16
C THR A 175 32.89 8.00 -35.14
N LEU A 176 33.79 7.51 -34.27
CA LEU A 176 34.86 8.33 -33.70
C LEU A 176 36.13 7.47 -33.62
N THR A 177 36.92 7.52 -34.69
CA THR A 177 38.29 6.98 -34.76
C THR A 177 39.25 7.88 -33.99
N SER A 178 39.98 7.27 -33.05
CA SER A 178 41.34 7.59 -32.55
C SER A 178 41.80 9.05 -32.46
N VAL A 179 42.07 9.51 -31.25
CA VAL A 179 42.96 10.67 -30.97
C VAL A 179 44.32 10.12 -30.53
N PRO A 180 45.47 10.53 -31.12
CA PRO A 180 46.78 10.02 -30.71
C PRO A 180 47.32 10.77 -29.48
N PHE A 181 48.06 10.02 -28.65
CA PHE A 181 48.76 10.44 -27.45
C PHE A 181 49.92 11.39 -27.81
N LEU A 182 49.94 12.61 -27.26
CA LEU A 182 51.09 13.52 -27.36
C LEU A 182 51.99 13.34 -26.13
N ALA A 183 53.26 12.99 -26.37
CA ALA A 183 54.31 12.87 -25.35
C ALA A 183 54.81 14.25 -24.89
N MET A 184 55.07 14.39 -23.58
CA MET A 184 55.74 15.57 -22.99
C MET A 184 57.27 15.50 -23.21
N PRO A 185 57.95 16.65 -23.41
CA PRO A 185 59.41 16.67 -23.48
C PRO A 185 60.07 16.89 -22.10
N LYS A 186 61.15 16.11 -21.93
CA LYS A 186 62.19 16.00 -20.87
C LYS A 186 62.08 16.81 -19.58
#